data_AF-A0A2N5UM34-F1
#
_entry.id   AF-A0A2N5UM34-F1
#
_cell.length_a   1.000
_cell.length_b   1.000
_cell.length_c   1.000
_cell.angle_alpha   90.00
_cell.angle_beta   90.00
_cell.angle_gamma   90.00
#
_symmetry.space_group_name_H-M   'P 1'
#
loop_
_entity.id
_entity.type
_entity.pdbx_description
1 polymer ?
#
loop_
_entity_poly.entity_id
_entity_poly.type
_entity_poly.pdbx_seq_one_letter_code
_entity_poly.pdbx_strand_id
1 'polypeptide(L)'
;MAAQSVLITTKTGEDHLIHLAREMAIWICRETLCRSLSHSSGPPRSINLRRRLRYRTPETCSKLPKLLDLLITLGGDGTILLASWLLQRIVPPIMPFALGSPGFLTNFHYANHQQGMHEATKRGVSMNPRIRYWTVYRDSSAPPRRRIVRSGKTNEILINILGGNYHMTTVQGDSLTVPTPPGSTAHSSIPKTFCGQSPPSAPARALSSWPTIFPGSMESSVYVPKTSRNTTWTSFDSR
;
A
#
# COMPACT_ATOMS: atom_id res chain seq x y z
N MET A 1 -9.26 -23.29 -3.56
CA MET A 1 -8.56 -23.02 -2.28
C MET A 1 -9.63 -22.77 -1.23
N ALA A 2 -9.69 -23.53 -0.14
CA ALA A 2 -10.67 -23.28 0.92
C ALA A 2 -10.04 -22.32 1.94
N ALA A 3 -10.22 -21.01 1.74
CA ALA A 3 -9.78 -20.01 2.71
C ALA A 3 -10.54 -20.23 4.03
N GLN A 4 -9.81 -20.48 5.12
CA GLN A 4 -10.39 -20.71 6.45
C GLN A 4 -10.44 -19.41 7.25
N SER A 5 -9.56 -18.47 6.92
CA SER A 5 -9.35 -17.22 7.62
C SER A 5 -9.42 -16.03 6.66
N VAL A 6 -10.44 -15.20 6.84
CA VAL A 6 -10.71 -14.04 5.98
C VAL A 6 -10.71 -12.78 6.83
N LEU A 7 -9.95 -11.78 6.41
CA LEU A 7 -10.03 -10.43 6.96
C LEU A 7 -10.84 -9.54 6.02
N ILE A 8 -11.77 -8.75 6.56
CA ILE A 8 -12.52 -7.75 5.80
C ILE A 8 -12.10 -6.38 6.31
N THR A 9 -11.62 -5.51 5.43
CA THR A 9 -11.36 -4.09 5.73
C THR A 9 -12.32 -3.21 4.95
N THR A 10 -12.73 -2.11 5.56
CA THR A 10 -13.66 -1.15 4.96
C THR A 10 -13.02 0.23 4.90
N LYS A 11 -13.51 1.07 3.98
CA LYS A 11 -13.26 2.50 4.06
C LYS A 11 -13.74 3.05 5.41
N THR A 12 -12.99 4.01 5.96
CA THR A 12 -13.31 4.65 7.25
C THR A 12 -14.34 5.76 7.07
N GLY A 13 -15.20 5.97 8.07
CA GLY A 13 -16.11 7.12 8.13
C GLY A 13 -17.48 6.92 7.49
N GLU A 14 -17.84 5.69 7.10
CA GLU A 14 -19.14 5.36 6.51
C GLU A 14 -19.78 4.16 7.24
N ASP A 15 -20.82 4.43 8.03
CA ASP A 15 -21.47 3.40 8.87
C ASP A 15 -22.16 2.30 8.05
N HIS A 16 -22.67 2.64 6.86
CA HIS A 16 -23.31 1.68 5.97
C HIS A 16 -22.36 0.53 5.57
N LEU A 17 -21.04 0.79 5.54
CA LEU A 17 -20.03 -0.22 5.21
C LEU A 17 -19.89 -1.28 6.28
N ILE A 18 -20.18 -0.92 7.54
CA ILE A 18 -20.20 -1.87 8.65
C ILE A 18 -21.32 -2.89 8.42
N HIS A 19 -22.48 -2.43 7.93
CA HIS A 19 -23.59 -3.31 7.58
C HIS A 19 -23.23 -4.24 6.42
N LEU A 20 -22.68 -3.71 5.32
CA LEU A 20 -22.26 -4.53 4.18
C LEU A 20 -21.16 -5.54 4.54
N ALA A 21 -20.16 -5.12 5.32
CA ALA A 21 -19.11 -6.02 5.79
C ALA A 21 -19.68 -7.16 6.64
N ARG A 22 -20.68 -6.87 7.48
CA ARG A 22 -21.38 -7.90 8.26
C ARG A 22 -22.15 -8.86 7.37
N GLU A 23 -22.91 -8.36 6.40
CA GLU A 23 -23.66 -9.21 5.46
C GLU A 23 -22.73 -10.14 4.68
N MET A 24 -21.64 -9.59 4.14
CA MET A 24 -20.62 -10.36 3.45
C MET A 24 -19.97 -11.40 4.38
N ALA A 25 -19.62 -11.04 5.61
CA ALA A 25 -19.04 -11.99 6.56
C ALA A 25 -19.99 -13.13 6.92
N ILE A 26 -21.29 -12.83 7.08
CA ILE A 26 -22.33 -13.83 7.32
C ILE A 26 -22.47 -14.76 6.11
N TRP A 27 -22.49 -14.20 4.90
CA TRP A 27 -22.56 -14.97 3.66
C TRP A 27 -21.37 -15.93 3.53
N ILE A 28 -20.13 -15.46 3.74
CA ILE A 28 -18.92 -16.29 3.71
C ILE A 28 -18.99 -17.40 4.77
N CYS A 29 -19.47 -17.09 5.98
CA CYS A 29 -19.63 -18.08 7.04
C CYS A 29 -20.63 -19.18 6.67
N ARG A 30 -21.72 -18.84 5.99
CA ARG A 30 -22.72 -19.79 5.50
C ARG A 30 -22.15 -20.66 4.39
N GLU A 31 -21.53 -20.05 3.39
CA GLU A 31 -20.99 -20.77 2.23
C GLU A 31 -19.88 -21.76 2.62
N THR A 32 -18.95 -21.34 3.48
CA THR A 32 -17.89 -22.24 4.00
C THR A 32 -18.45 -23.39 4.83
N LEU A 33 -19.54 -23.16 5.56
CA LEU A 33 -20.19 -24.19 6.36
C LEU A 33 -20.99 -25.18 5.49
N CYS A 34 -21.72 -24.70 4.48
CA CYS A 34 -22.43 -25.55 3.52
C CYS A 34 -21.47 -26.54 2.82
N ARG A 35 -20.24 -26.11 2.52
CA ARG A 35 -19.17 -27.00 2.01
C ARG A 35 -18.70 -28.02 3.05
N SER A 36 -18.53 -27.62 4.31
CA SER A 36 -18.16 -28.55 5.38
C SER A 36 -19.25 -29.59 5.67
N LEU A 37 -20.52 -29.20 5.54
CA LEU A 37 -21.67 -30.09 5.74
C LEU A 37 -21.86 -31.06 4.57
N SER A 38 -21.59 -30.65 3.32
CA SER A 38 -21.61 -31.57 2.19
C SER A 38 -20.53 -32.67 2.28
N HIS A 39 -19.50 -32.48 3.11
CA HIS A 39 -18.51 -33.50 3.44
C HIS A 39 -18.79 -34.26 4.75
N SER A 40 -19.79 -33.88 5.56
CA SER A 40 -20.12 -34.56 6.82
C SER A 40 -21.58 -34.99 6.86
N SER A 41 -21.83 -36.30 6.97
CA SER A 41 -23.17 -36.92 6.98
C SER A 41 -23.95 -36.71 8.30
N GLY A 42 -23.82 -35.54 8.92
CA GLY A 42 -24.47 -35.20 10.19
C GLY A 42 -25.47 -34.04 10.04
N PRO A 43 -26.47 -33.93 10.94
CA PRO A 43 -27.44 -32.85 10.91
C PRO A 43 -26.74 -31.48 11.04
N PRO A 44 -27.29 -30.42 10.41
CA PRO A 44 -26.68 -29.10 10.40
C PRO A 44 -26.54 -28.56 11.83
N ARG A 45 -25.31 -28.49 12.33
CA ARG A 45 -25.00 -27.87 13.63
C ARG A 45 -25.42 -26.39 13.60
N SER A 46 -26.12 -25.94 14.63
CA SER A 46 -26.50 -24.52 14.78
C SER A 46 -25.24 -23.63 14.78
N ILE A 47 -25.25 -22.61 13.91
CA ILE A 47 -24.07 -21.78 13.66
C ILE A 47 -23.94 -20.74 14.79
N ASN A 48 -22.92 -20.89 15.64
CA ASN A 48 -22.55 -19.84 16.56
C ASN A 48 -21.72 -18.74 15.85
N LEU A 49 -22.40 -17.90 15.07
CA LEU A 49 -21.80 -16.78 14.32
C LEU A 49 -20.96 -15.87 15.23
N ARG A 50 -21.39 -15.66 16.48
CA ARG A 50 -20.68 -14.85 17.49
C ARG A 50 -19.28 -15.36 17.82
N ARG A 51 -19.00 -16.66 17.69
CA ARG A 51 -17.66 -17.22 17.95
C ARG A 51 -16.72 -17.12 16.74
N ARG A 52 -17.28 -17.06 15.53
CA ARG A 52 -16.53 -17.03 14.26
C ARG A 52 -16.22 -15.61 13.78
N LEU A 53 -17.11 -14.66 14.04
CA LEU A 53 -16.90 -13.25 13.70
C LEU A 53 -16.16 -12.55 14.83
N ARG A 54 -15.01 -11.93 14.51
CA ARG A 54 -14.22 -11.16 15.47
C ARG A 54 -13.84 -9.82 14.86
N TYR A 55 -14.13 -8.74 15.58
CA TYR A 55 -13.60 -7.43 15.24
C TYR A 55 -12.11 -7.39 15.60
N ARG A 56 -11.29 -6.76 14.77
CA ARG A 56 -9.84 -6.70 14.95
C ARG A 56 -9.36 -5.26 14.89
N THR A 57 -8.50 -4.90 15.82
CA THR A 57 -7.81 -3.60 15.82
C THR A 57 -6.57 -3.65 14.92
N PRO A 58 -6.09 -2.50 14.42
CA PRO A 58 -4.86 -2.42 13.63
C PRO A 58 -3.66 -3.13 14.27
N GLU A 59 -3.51 -3.00 15.59
CA GLU A 59 -2.44 -3.63 16.38
C GLU A 59 -2.54 -5.16 16.40
N THR A 60 -3.76 -5.70 16.29
CA THR A 60 -3.97 -7.15 16.24
C THR A 60 -3.67 -7.67 14.82
N CYS A 61 -3.98 -6.89 13.79
CA CYS A 61 -3.74 -7.24 12.40
C CYS A 61 -2.25 -7.38 12.08
N SER A 62 -1.39 -6.55 12.68
CA SER A 62 0.07 -6.63 12.47
C SER A 62 0.70 -7.94 12.98
N LYS A 63 0.06 -8.60 13.95
CA LYS A 63 0.50 -9.89 14.53
C LYS A 63 -0.10 -11.13 13.83
N LEU A 64 -1.17 -10.93 13.04
CA LEU A 64 -1.92 -11.98 12.35
C LEU A 64 -1.47 -12.37 10.92
N PRO A 65 -0.46 -11.80 10.24
CA PRO A 65 -0.28 -12.02 8.80
C PRO A 65 -0.15 -13.49 8.37
N LYS A 66 0.40 -14.36 9.22
CA LYS A 66 0.59 -15.80 8.95
C LYS A 66 -0.70 -16.62 9.05
N LEU A 67 -1.77 -16.03 9.57
CA LEU A 67 -3.04 -16.67 9.90
C LEU A 67 -4.18 -16.15 9.03
N LEU A 68 -3.89 -15.46 7.93
CA LEU A 68 -4.88 -14.93 7.00
C LEU A 68 -4.66 -15.54 5.62
N ASP A 69 -5.70 -16.15 5.06
CA ASP A 69 -5.68 -16.76 3.72
C ASP A 69 -6.16 -15.79 2.65
N LEU A 70 -7.05 -14.86 3.01
CA LEU A 70 -7.67 -13.91 2.10
C LEU A 70 -7.95 -12.57 2.81
N LEU A 71 -7.69 -11.47 2.12
CA LEU A 71 -8.10 -10.14 2.52
C LEU A 71 -9.14 -9.59 1.56
N ILE A 72 -10.28 -9.16 2.06
CA ILE A 72 -11.32 -8.51 1.27
C ILE A 72 -11.36 -7.04 1.66
N THR A 73 -11.36 -6.15 0.66
CA THR A 73 -11.49 -4.70 0.91
C THR A 73 -12.81 -4.19 0.34
N LEU A 74 -13.58 -3.46 1.14
CA LEU A 74 -14.81 -2.79 0.71
C LEU A 74 -14.56 -1.28 0.63
N GLY A 75 -14.41 -0.76 -0.59
CA GLY A 75 -14.13 0.65 -0.83
C GLY A 75 -13.32 0.87 -2.10
N GLY A 76 -12.68 2.05 -2.20
CA GLY A 76 -11.80 2.42 -3.32
C GLY A 76 -10.33 2.04 -3.10
N ASP A 77 -9.46 2.53 -3.98
CA ASP A 77 -8.00 2.28 -3.97
C ASP A 77 -7.33 2.62 -2.61
N GLY A 78 -7.78 3.68 -1.95
CA GLY A 78 -7.28 4.05 -0.61
C GLY A 78 -7.50 2.98 0.47
N THR A 79 -8.51 2.12 0.30
CA THR A 79 -8.79 0.99 1.21
C THR A 79 -7.74 -0.11 1.04
N ILE A 80 -7.26 -0.32 -0.19
CA ILE A 80 -6.20 -1.27 -0.50
C ILE A 80 -4.85 -0.75 0.03
N LEU A 81 -4.58 0.56 -0.11
CA LEU A 81 -3.40 1.18 0.50
C LEU A 81 -3.44 1.06 2.03
N LEU A 82 -4.59 1.28 2.65
CA LEU A 82 -4.77 1.04 4.09
C LEU A 82 -4.50 -0.42 4.46
N ALA A 83 -5.01 -1.37 3.69
CA ALA A 83 -4.75 -2.80 3.89
C ALA A 83 -3.26 -3.16 3.78
N SER A 84 -2.57 -2.64 2.76
CA SER A 84 -1.12 -2.80 2.60
C SER A 84 -0.35 -2.23 3.80
N TRP A 85 -0.79 -1.07 4.30
CA TRP A 85 -0.19 -0.43 5.46
C TRP A 85 -0.40 -1.23 6.76
N LEU A 86 -1.57 -1.85 6.94
CA LEU A 86 -1.84 -2.70 8.10
C LEU A 86 -0.99 -3.99 8.10
N LEU A 87 -0.62 -4.48 6.92
CA LEU A 87 0.06 -5.76 6.71
C LEU A 87 1.45 -5.53 6.08
N GLN A 88 2.37 -5.02 6.89
CA GLN A 88 3.71 -4.66 6.44
C GLN A 88 4.53 -5.87 5.97
N ARG A 89 4.45 -7.02 6.68
CA ARG A 89 5.31 -8.19 6.40
C ARG A 89 4.77 -9.12 5.32
N ILE A 90 3.61 -9.71 5.57
CA ILE A 90 2.96 -10.66 4.65
C ILE A 90 1.59 -10.10 4.32
N VAL A 91 1.32 -9.94 3.02
CA VAL A 91 0.01 -9.53 2.54
C VAL A 91 -0.63 -10.76 1.89
N PRO A 92 -1.75 -11.28 2.44
CA PRO A 92 -2.49 -12.34 1.79
C PRO A 92 -3.10 -11.80 0.49
N PRO A 93 -3.53 -12.67 -0.44
CA PRO A 93 -4.26 -12.25 -1.63
C PRO A 93 -5.38 -11.27 -1.29
N ILE A 94 -5.40 -10.13 -1.97
CA ILE A 94 -6.40 -9.09 -1.77
C ILE A 94 -7.49 -9.24 -2.84
N MET A 95 -8.74 -9.33 -2.41
CA MET A 95 -9.93 -9.32 -3.26
C MET A 95 -10.71 -8.01 -3.04
N PRO A 96 -10.51 -7.00 -3.90
CA PRO A 96 -11.04 -5.68 -3.65
C PRO A 96 -12.40 -5.42 -4.33
N PHE A 97 -13.42 -5.08 -3.55
CA PHE A 97 -14.74 -4.67 -4.05
C PHE A 97 -14.93 -3.15 -3.97
N ALA A 98 -15.08 -2.54 -5.15
CA ALA A 98 -15.55 -1.18 -5.33
C ALA A 98 -17.05 -1.08 -5.04
N LEU A 99 -17.42 -0.12 -4.19
CA LEU A 99 -18.82 0.16 -3.83
C LEU A 99 -19.46 1.20 -4.76
N GLY A 100 -18.64 1.97 -5.46
CA GLY A 100 -19.04 2.86 -6.55
C GLY A 100 -18.28 2.51 -7.82
N SER A 101 -17.69 3.52 -8.47
CA SER A 101 -16.85 3.30 -9.64
C SER A 101 -15.58 2.51 -9.28
N PRO A 102 -15.17 1.52 -10.11
CA PRO A 102 -13.90 0.83 -9.97
C PRO A 102 -12.74 1.80 -10.12
N GLY A 103 -11.71 1.60 -9.30
CA GLY A 103 -10.46 2.33 -9.35
C GLY A 103 -9.40 1.57 -10.13
N PHE A 104 -8.14 1.99 -9.97
CA PHE A 104 -7.00 1.32 -10.62
C PHE A 104 -6.59 0.02 -9.90
N LEU A 105 -6.91 -0.09 -8.61
CA LEU A 105 -6.61 -1.24 -7.78
C LEU A 105 -7.87 -2.07 -7.48
N THR A 106 -9.05 -1.45 -7.47
CA THR A 106 -10.33 -2.12 -7.19
C THR A 106 -11.01 -2.63 -8.47
N ASN A 107 -10.83 -3.93 -8.75
CA ASN A 107 -11.29 -4.52 -10.03
C ASN A 107 -12.66 -5.21 -9.94
N PHE A 108 -13.27 -5.33 -8.75
CA PHE A 108 -14.56 -6.00 -8.60
C PHE A 108 -15.64 -5.02 -8.18
N HIS A 109 -16.81 -5.08 -8.79
CA HIS A 109 -17.98 -4.36 -8.32
C HIS A 109 -18.66 -5.11 -7.18
N TYR A 110 -18.98 -4.40 -6.10
CA TYR A 110 -19.70 -4.98 -4.96
C TYR A 110 -21.07 -5.54 -5.36
N ALA A 111 -21.77 -4.96 -6.34
CA ALA A 111 -23.05 -5.48 -6.83
C ALA A 111 -23.00 -6.97 -7.21
N ASN A 112 -21.86 -7.43 -7.74
CA ASN A 112 -21.64 -8.80 -8.19
C ASN A 112 -20.74 -9.60 -7.24
N HIS A 113 -20.62 -9.19 -5.97
CA HIS A 113 -19.69 -9.81 -5.01
C HIS A 113 -19.96 -11.30 -4.80
N GLN A 114 -21.23 -11.72 -4.76
CA GLN A 114 -21.59 -13.13 -4.56
C GLN A 114 -21.06 -14.02 -5.70
N GLN A 115 -21.25 -13.58 -6.94
CA GLN A 115 -20.74 -14.29 -8.11
C GLN A 115 -19.22 -14.33 -8.10
N GLY A 116 -18.56 -13.18 -7.88
CA GLY A 116 -17.09 -13.10 -7.83
C GLY A 116 -16.50 -14.02 -6.76
N MET A 117 -17.11 -14.06 -5.57
CA MET A 117 -16.70 -14.96 -4.49
C MET A 117 -16.96 -16.44 -4.80
N HIS A 118 -18.10 -16.76 -5.43
CA HIS A 118 -18.41 -18.13 -5.84
C HIS A 118 -17.42 -18.65 -6.89
N GLU A 119 -17.12 -17.82 -7.91
CA GLU A 119 -16.13 -18.14 -8.93
C GLU A 119 -14.73 -18.29 -8.35
N ALA A 120 -14.32 -17.37 -7.47
CA ALA A 120 -13.05 -17.46 -6.75
C ALA A 120 -12.91 -18.78 -5.97
N THR A 121 -13.99 -19.24 -5.35
CA THR A 121 -14.00 -20.48 -4.57
C THR A 121 -13.99 -21.73 -5.46
N LYS A 122 -14.73 -21.69 -6.58
CA LYS A 122 -14.93 -22.85 -7.48
C LYS A 122 -13.78 -23.03 -8.47
N ARG A 123 -13.34 -21.96 -9.12
CA ARG A 123 -12.34 -21.95 -10.21
C ARG A 123 -10.97 -21.48 -9.74
N GLY A 124 -10.89 -20.84 -8.57
CA GLY A 124 -9.68 -20.14 -8.12
C GLY A 124 -9.66 -18.69 -8.61
N VAL A 125 -8.59 -17.97 -8.25
CA VAL A 125 -8.41 -16.55 -8.56
C VAL A 125 -7.06 -16.37 -9.24
N SER A 126 -7.04 -15.60 -10.34
CA SER A 126 -5.77 -15.15 -10.93
C SER A 126 -5.17 -14.05 -10.05
N MET A 127 -3.92 -14.23 -9.64
CA MET A 127 -3.23 -13.31 -8.75
C MET A 127 -2.27 -12.43 -9.54
N ASN A 128 -2.25 -11.13 -9.21
CA ASN A 128 -1.29 -10.18 -9.75
C ASN A 128 -0.40 -9.65 -8.61
N PRO A 129 0.85 -10.10 -8.48
CA PRO A 129 1.76 -9.60 -7.45
C PRO A 129 2.10 -8.12 -7.72
N ARG A 130 2.02 -7.29 -6.67
CA ARG A 130 2.34 -5.86 -6.73
C ARG A 130 3.58 -5.56 -5.88
N ILE A 131 4.53 -4.83 -6.48
CA ILE A 131 5.79 -4.42 -5.82
C ILE A 131 5.50 -3.39 -4.73
N ARG A 132 6.21 -3.49 -3.59
CA ARG A 132 6.19 -2.53 -2.48
C ARG A 132 7.61 -2.22 -2.01
N TYR A 133 7.88 -0.96 -1.71
CA TYR A 133 9.09 -0.55 -0.97
C TYR A 133 8.81 -0.60 0.53
N TRP A 134 9.79 -0.98 1.35
CA TRP A 134 9.53 -1.27 2.76
C TRP A 134 10.54 -0.76 3.79
N THR A 135 11.57 0.02 3.42
CA THR A 135 12.64 0.33 4.38
C THR A 135 13.08 1.78 4.36
N VAL A 136 13.18 2.36 5.58
CA VAL A 136 13.93 3.59 5.86
C VAL A 136 15.06 3.24 6.80
N TYR A 137 16.29 3.48 6.37
CA TYR A 137 17.44 3.48 7.26
C TYR A 137 17.67 4.89 7.80
N ARG A 138 17.66 5.04 9.12
CA ARG A 138 18.22 6.23 9.77
C ARG A 138 19.54 5.82 10.41
N ASP A 139 20.61 6.51 10.04
CA ASP A 139 21.90 6.34 10.69
C ASP A 139 21.80 6.77 12.16
N SER A 140 21.92 5.81 13.07
CA SER A 140 21.87 6.00 14.52
C SER A 140 23.16 6.62 15.09
N SER A 141 24.24 6.67 14.31
CA SER A 141 25.50 7.32 14.69
C SER A 141 25.50 8.83 14.43
N ALA A 142 24.49 9.35 13.70
CA ALA A 142 24.35 10.78 13.48
C ALA A 142 23.87 11.45 14.78
N PRO A 143 24.63 12.42 15.35
CA PRO A 143 24.18 13.12 16.55
C PRO A 143 22.83 13.82 16.28
N PRO A 144 21.91 13.90 17.27
CA PRO A 144 20.68 14.66 17.14
C PRO A 144 21.05 16.10 16.84
N ARG A 145 20.97 16.52 15.57
CA ARG A 145 21.40 17.85 15.16
C ARG A 145 20.50 18.87 15.85
N ARG A 146 21.09 19.63 16.77
CA ARG A 146 20.52 20.87 17.33
C ARG A 146 20.06 21.76 16.17
N ARG A 147 18.84 22.28 16.33
CA ARG A 147 18.14 23.29 15.51
C ARG A 147 19.09 24.08 14.59
N ILE A 148 19.05 23.79 13.29
CA ILE A 148 19.84 24.52 12.29
C ILE A 148 19.25 25.92 12.14
N VAL A 149 20.05 26.93 12.46
CA VAL A 149 19.78 28.34 12.15
C VAL A 149 19.88 28.50 10.63
N ARG A 150 18.79 28.97 10.02
CA ARG A 150 18.68 29.17 8.56
C ARG A 150 19.49 30.40 8.15
N SER A 151 20.42 30.23 7.21
CA SER A 151 20.92 31.33 6.39
C SER A 151 21.30 30.81 5.00
N GLY A 152 20.46 31.12 4.02
CA GLY A 152 20.62 30.74 2.61
C GLY A 152 19.33 30.96 1.84
N LYS A 153 19.40 31.68 0.71
CA LYS A 153 18.24 32.09 -0.11
C LYS A 153 17.61 30.96 -0.94
N THR A 154 18.14 29.74 -0.92
CA THR A 154 17.57 28.57 -1.61
C THR A 154 17.33 27.44 -0.61
N ASN A 155 16.06 27.04 -0.43
CA ASN A 155 15.62 25.97 0.48
C ASN A 155 15.76 24.56 -0.13
N GLU A 156 16.50 24.43 -1.24
CA GLU A 156 16.60 23.18 -1.98
C GLU A 156 17.38 22.11 -1.20
N ILE A 157 16.98 20.85 -1.36
CA ILE A 157 17.58 19.69 -0.70
C ILE A 157 18.44 18.96 -1.73
N LEU A 158 19.64 18.56 -1.32
CA LEU A 158 20.48 17.64 -2.10
C LEU A 158 20.13 16.20 -1.74
N ILE A 159 19.90 15.37 -2.75
CA ILE A 159 19.49 13.96 -2.60
C ILE A 159 20.31 13.10 -3.54
N ASN A 160 20.99 12.08 -3.00
CA ASN A 160 21.75 11.11 -3.79
C ASN A 160 20.90 9.87 -4.05
N ILE A 161 20.95 9.37 -5.29
CA ILE A 161 20.30 8.14 -5.72
C ILE A 161 21.39 7.10 -6.04
N LEU A 162 21.32 5.96 -5.37
CA LEU A 162 22.17 4.80 -5.57
C LEU A 162 21.40 3.68 -6.26
N GLY A 163 22.11 2.99 -7.15
CA GLY A 163 21.69 1.77 -7.79
C GLY A 163 22.59 0.61 -7.39
N GLY A 164 22.15 -0.21 -6.46
CA GLY A 164 23.03 -1.10 -5.69
C GLY A 164 24.10 -0.26 -5.00
N ASN A 165 25.37 -0.53 -5.33
CA ASN A 165 26.51 0.20 -4.77
C ASN A 165 27.01 1.36 -5.65
N TYR A 166 26.33 1.64 -6.77
CA TYR A 166 26.77 2.64 -7.74
C TYR A 166 26.01 3.95 -7.56
N HIS A 167 26.72 5.07 -7.47
CA HIS A 167 26.11 6.40 -7.52
C HIS A 167 25.58 6.68 -8.93
N MET A 168 24.27 6.91 -9.02
CA MET A 168 23.59 7.17 -10.28
C MET A 168 23.56 8.66 -10.57
N THR A 169 23.00 9.43 -9.63
CA THR A 169 22.86 10.88 -9.78
C THR A 169 22.62 11.55 -8.43
N THR A 170 22.86 12.87 -8.42
CA THR A 170 22.51 13.76 -7.33
C THR A 170 21.44 14.72 -7.82
N VAL A 171 20.30 14.72 -7.16
CA VAL A 171 19.18 15.62 -7.44
C VAL A 171 19.23 16.79 -6.45
N GLN A 172 19.07 18.00 -6.96
CA GLN A 172 18.86 19.20 -6.14
C GLN A 172 17.47 19.75 -6.44
N GLY A 173 16.63 19.89 -5.42
CA GLY A 173 15.27 20.42 -5.59
C GLY A 173 14.43 20.33 -4.32
N ASP A 174 13.13 20.58 -4.47
CA ASP A 174 12.20 20.63 -3.34
C ASP A 174 11.76 19.24 -2.87
N SER A 175 11.57 18.30 -3.79
CA SER A 175 11.11 16.94 -3.48
C SER A 175 11.56 15.91 -4.51
N LEU A 176 11.61 14.64 -4.08
CA LEU A 176 11.84 13.48 -4.92
C LEU A 176 10.70 12.47 -4.67
N THR A 177 10.06 12.01 -5.74
CA THR A 177 9.01 10.97 -5.67
C THR A 177 9.53 9.68 -6.29
N VAL A 178 9.41 8.56 -5.58
CA VAL A 178 9.80 7.23 -6.04
C VAL A 178 8.55 6.33 -6.09
N PRO A 179 7.78 6.35 -7.20
CA PRO A 179 6.56 5.55 -7.29
C PRO A 179 6.88 4.09 -7.61
N THR A 180 6.09 3.17 -7.06
CA THR A 180 5.98 1.80 -7.59
C THR A 180 5.08 1.80 -8.84
N PRO A 181 5.11 0.78 -9.72
CA PRO A 181 4.21 0.73 -10.87
C PRO A 181 2.71 0.87 -10.50
N PRO A 182 2.21 0.31 -9.39
CA PRO A 182 0.87 0.61 -8.89
C PRO A 182 0.66 2.06 -8.43
N GLY A 183 1.68 2.70 -7.86
CA GLY A 183 1.61 4.06 -7.31
C GLY A 183 1.84 5.17 -8.34
N SER A 184 2.24 4.83 -9.58
CA SER A 184 2.45 5.81 -10.63
C SER A 184 1.14 6.51 -11.03
N THR A 185 0.01 5.82 -10.99
CA THR A 185 -1.31 6.41 -11.30
C THR A 185 -1.83 7.33 -10.20
N ALA A 186 -1.37 7.16 -8.96
CA ALA A 186 -1.73 8.02 -7.83
C ALA A 186 -0.94 9.35 -7.82
N HIS A 187 0.33 9.33 -8.26
CA HIS A 187 1.24 10.47 -8.15
C HIS A 187 1.69 11.08 -9.49
N SER A 188 1.39 10.48 -10.64
CA SER A 188 1.73 11.07 -11.97
C SER A 188 0.98 12.37 -12.27
N SER A 189 -0.08 12.69 -11.51
CA SER A 189 -0.90 13.89 -11.66
C SER A 189 -0.41 15.08 -10.82
N ILE A 190 0.59 14.86 -9.95
CA ILE A 190 1.21 15.93 -9.16
C ILE A 190 2.30 16.56 -10.04
N PRO A 191 2.30 17.89 -10.26
CA PRO A 191 3.24 18.54 -11.16
C PRO A 191 4.68 18.19 -10.75
N LYS A 192 5.36 17.48 -11.64
CA LYS A 192 6.82 17.31 -11.59
C LYS A 192 7.40 18.71 -11.71
N THR A 193 8.13 19.10 -10.67
CA THR A 193 8.81 20.38 -10.42
C THR A 193 8.88 21.35 -11.62
N PHE A 194 8.21 22.49 -11.46
CA PHE A 194 8.29 23.65 -12.34
C PHE A 194 9.72 24.24 -12.29
N CYS A 195 10.41 24.36 -13.42
CA CYS A 195 11.73 25.01 -13.49
C CYS A 195 11.55 26.48 -13.90
N GLY A 196 11.51 27.38 -12.92
CA GLY A 196 11.53 28.84 -13.14
C GLY A 196 12.89 29.34 -13.61
N GLN A 197 12.88 30.38 -14.45
CA GLN A 197 14.04 30.98 -15.13
C GLN A 197 15.13 31.50 -14.17
N SER A 198 16.38 31.42 -14.61
CA SER A 198 17.62 31.70 -13.87
C SER A 198 18.03 33.19 -13.79
N PRO A 199 18.99 33.51 -12.89
CA PRO A 199 20.19 34.26 -13.27
C PRO A 199 21.49 33.41 -13.14
N PRO A 200 22.62 33.87 -13.70
CA PRO A 200 23.72 33.02 -14.16
C PRO A 200 24.87 32.98 -13.14
N SER A 201 25.15 31.81 -12.54
CA SER A 201 26.43 31.40 -11.91
C SER A 201 26.24 30.19 -10.98
N ALA A 202 25.94 29.02 -11.54
CA ALA A 202 26.15 27.75 -10.85
C ALA A 202 26.24 26.62 -11.89
N PRO A 203 27.24 25.72 -11.81
CA PRO A 203 27.44 24.68 -12.81
C PRO A 203 26.35 23.60 -12.69
N ALA A 204 25.83 23.17 -13.84
CA ALA A 204 25.00 21.99 -14.05
C ALA A 204 23.77 21.83 -13.14
N ARG A 205 22.77 22.70 -13.32
CA ARG A 205 21.37 22.35 -13.08
C ARG A 205 21.06 21.08 -13.88
N ALA A 206 20.46 20.06 -13.28
CA ALA A 206 20.03 18.85 -13.99
C ALA A 206 18.90 19.19 -14.97
N LEU A 207 19.25 19.78 -16.11
CA LEU A 207 18.40 20.17 -17.25
C LEU A 207 17.80 18.94 -17.98
N SER A 208 18.00 17.73 -17.44
CA SER A 208 17.66 16.45 -18.04
C SER A 208 17.06 15.45 -17.05
N SER A 209 16.34 15.93 -16.02
CA SER A 209 15.65 15.07 -15.05
C SER A 209 14.40 14.42 -15.65
N TRP A 210 14.61 13.52 -16.61
CA TRP A 210 13.58 12.61 -17.12
C TRP A 210 13.26 11.55 -16.06
N PRO A 211 12.00 11.08 -15.98
CA PRO A 211 11.67 9.93 -15.16
C PRO A 211 12.60 8.75 -15.49
N THR A 212 13.31 8.25 -14.48
CA THR A 212 14.21 7.10 -14.63
C THR A 212 13.48 5.84 -14.16
N ILE A 213 13.49 4.80 -14.99
CA ILE A 213 12.91 3.50 -14.65
C ILE A 213 14.04 2.55 -14.29
N PHE A 214 14.00 2.02 -13.07
CA PHE A 214 14.94 0.99 -12.62
C PHE A 214 14.32 -0.42 -12.80
N PRO A 215 15.14 -1.44 -13.06
CA PRO A 215 14.70 -2.84 -13.01
C PRO A 215 14.14 -3.20 -11.62
N GLY A 216 13.08 -4.02 -11.57
CA GLY A 216 12.44 -4.40 -10.29
C GLY A 216 13.32 -5.23 -9.35
N SER A 217 14.41 -5.82 -9.85
CA SER A 217 15.40 -6.57 -9.07
C SER A 217 16.54 -5.69 -8.53
N MET A 218 16.61 -4.43 -8.94
CA MET A 218 17.66 -3.51 -8.54
C MET A 218 17.35 -2.92 -7.17
N GLU A 219 18.30 -3.01 -6.25
CA GLU A 219 18.21 -2.30 -4.98
C GLU A 219 18.47 -0.82 -5.24
N SER A 220 17.49 0.04 -4.95
CA SER A 220 17.64 1.48 -5.04
C SER A 220 17.72 2.08 -3.65
N SER A 221 18.74 2.91 -3.39
CA SER A 221 18.84 3.64 -2.12
C SER A 221 18.82 5.15 -2.36
N VAL A 222 18.09 5.86 -1.51
CA VAL A 222 17.97 7.32 -1.55
C VAL A 222 18.41 7.87 -0.21
N TYR A 223 19.34 8.82 -0.21
CA TYR A 223 19.81 9.43 1.03
C TYR A 223 20.18 10.90 0.84
N VAL A 224 20.14 11.64 1.94
CA VAL A 224 20.61 13.03 2.00
C VAL A 224 22.10 13.01 2.37
N PRO A 225 23.01 13.52 1.52
CA PRO A 225 24.43 13.54 1.83
C PRO A 225 24.71 14.50 3.00
N LYS A 226 25.79 14.24 3.74
CA LYS A 226 26.22 15.09 4.89
C LYS A 226 26.53 16.55 4.48
N THR A 227 26.81 16.78 3.20
CA THR A 227 27.02 18.09 2.58
C THR A 227 25.73 18.88 2.36
N SER A 228 24.56 18.24 2.46
CA SER A 228 23.27 18.94 2.37
C SER A 228 23.10 19.89 3.56
N ARG A 229 22.72 21.13 3.26
CA ARG A 229 22.43 22.17 4.27
C ARG A 229 21.04 22.00 4.90
N ASN A 230 20.16 21.25 4.24
CA ASN A 230 18.77 21.07 4.63
C ASN A 230 18.47 19.61 5.01
N THR A 231 17.64 19.43 6.03
CA THR A 231 17.04 18.15 6.40
C THR A 231 15.80 17.87 5.55
N THR A 232 15.52 16.60 5.27
CA THR A 232 14.34 16.20 4.50
C THR A 232 13.34 15.41 5.35
N TRP A 233 12.11 15.32 4.84
CA TRP A 233 11.06 14.45 5.33
C TRP A 233 10.74 13.42 4.27
N THR A 234 10.32 12.24 4.69
CA THR A 234 9.84 11.17 3.79
C THR A 234 8.45 10.77 4.23
N SER A 235 7.57 10.55 3.27
CA SER A 235 6.23 10.00 3.48
C SER A 235 6.04 8.75 2.63
N PHE A 236 5.19 7.83 3.08
CA PHE A 236 4.89 6.57 2.40
C PHE A 236 3.39 6.46 2.19
N ASP A 237 2.96 6.23 0.95
CA ASP A 237 1.54 6.15 0.59
C ASP A 237 0.73 7.33 1.16
N SER A 238 1.29 8.55 1.07
CA SER A 238 0.73 9.80 1.61
C SER A 238 0.56 9.86 3.15
N ARG A 239 1.35 9.08 3.90
CA ARG A 239 1.38 9.04 5.37
C ARG A 239 2.78 9.26 5.95
#